data_AF-A7EUP9-F1
#
_entry.id   AF-A7EUP9-F1
#
_cell.length_a   1.000
_cell.length_b   1.000
_cell.length_c   1.000
_cell.angle_alpha   90.00
_cell.angle_beta   90.00
_cell.angle_gamma   90.00
#
_symmetry.space_group_name_H-M   'P 1'
#
loop_
_entity.id
_entity.type
_entity.pdbx_description
1 polymer ?
#
loop_
_entity_poly.entity_id
_entity_poly.type
_entity_poly.pdbx_seq_one_letter_code
_entity_poly.pdbx_strand_id
1 'polypeptide(L)'
;MALPEIQFSDVREAQQFLMLRERWPWAIEDVLNKYGDVVCIAPNELVFVTPRALADLYGTHNKNLELFPKTQINNHGNDKHGGIIWEWDPVRHRQVAKQLSPAFSGRALKAKEPILHKYIDLFVDRMKDFGGEAQGVSLPTWLSWLCVDISADMAYNWEMNALQYSKVSDIHFLLERRLN
;
A
#
# COMPACT_ATOMS: atom_id res chain seq x y z
N MET A 1 -8.53 -9.39 25.12
CA MET A 1 -8.38 -10.84 24.92
C MET A 1 -6.90 -11.12 24.90
N ALA A 2 -6.36 -11.80 25.92
CA ALA A 2 -4.93 -12.11 25.99
C ALA A 2 -4.58 -13.06 24.84
N LEU A 3 -3.52 -12.75 24.10
CA LEU A 3 -3.01 -13.64 23.05
C LEU A 3 -2.51 -14.93 23.71
N PRO A 4 -2.75 -16.12 23.12
CA PRO A 4 -2.16 -17.36 23.63
C PRO A 4 -0.64 -17.20 23.70
N GLU A 5 -0.03 -17.79 24.73
CA GLU A 5 1.41 -17.71 24.97
C GLU A 5 2.14 -18.57 23.94
N ILE A 6 2.36 -17.99 22.76
CA ILE A 6 3.10 -18.61 21.64
C ILE A 6 4.59 -18.40 21.92
N GLN A 7 5.33 -19.50 22.07
CA GLN A 7 6.78 -19.44 22.14
C GLN A 7 7.35 -19.36 20.73
N PHE A 8 8.10 -18.29 20.47
CA PHE A 8 8.85 -18.11 19.23
C PHE A 8 10.31 -18.51 19.43
N SER A 9 10.92 -19.09 18.40
CA SER A 9 12.32 -19.52 18.44
C SER A 9 13.31 -18.37 18.27
N ASP A 10 12.88 -17.30 17.59
CA ASP A 10 13.65 -16.07 17.34
C ASP A 10 12.72 -14.85 17.28
N VAL A 11 13.28 -13.66 17.55
CA VAL A 11 12.61 -12.37 17.50
C VAL A 11 12.01 -12.09 16.11
N ARG A 12 12.69 -12.54 15.04
CA ARG A 12 12.20 -12.40 13.66
C ARG A 12 10.91 -13.18 13.41
N GLU A 13 10.79 -14.36 14.00
CA GLU A 13 9.59 -15.20 13.88
C GLU A 13 8.41 -14.53 14.60
N ALA A 14 8.66 -13.98 15.80
CA ALA A 14 7.68 -13.20 16.54
C ALA A 14 7.24 -11.95 15.77
N GLN A 15 8.18 -11.23 15.16
CA GLN A 15 7.91 -10.06 14.32
C GLN A 15 7.07 -10.42 13.10
N GLN A 16 7.43 -11.47 12.36
CA GLN A 16 6.66 -11.92 11.21
C GLN A 16 5.25 -12.35 11.59
N PHE A 17 5.09 -13.04 12.72
CA PHE A 17 3.79 -13.39 13.27
C PHE A 17 2.94 -12.15 13.58
N LEU A 18 3.52 -11.14 14.23
CA LEU A 18 2.83 -9.90 14.56
C LEU A 18 2.50 -9.07 13.31
N MET A 19 3.34 -9.08 12.28
CA MET A 19 3.07 -8.43 10.99
C MET A 19 1.88 -9.08 10.29
N LEU A 20 1.82 -10.41 10.22
CA LEU A 20 0.70 -11.15 9.63
C LEU A 20 -0.63 -10.97 10.37
N ARG A 21 -0.57 -10.56 11.63
CA ARG A 21 -1.74 -10.26 12.47
C ARG A 21 -2.12 -8.78 12.48
N GLU A 22 -1.39 -7.92 11.77
CA GLU A 22 -1.55 -6.46 11.81
C GLU A 22 -1.35 -5.88 13.23
N ARG A 23 -0.61 -6.60 14.08
CA ARG A 23 -0.33 -6.21 15.48
C ARG A 23 1.06 -5.60 15.67
N TRP A 24 1.92 -5.70 14.66
CA TRP A 24 3.28 -5.19 14.73
C TRP A 24 3.38 -3.69 15.07
N PRO A 25 2.61 -2.78 14.44
CA PRO A 25 2.68 -1.35 14.78
C PRO A 25 2.36 -1.06 16.25
N TRP A 26 1.35 -1.76 16.79
CA TRP A 26 0.92 -1.63 18.20
C TRP A 26 1.98 -2.15 19.17
N ALA A 27 2.60 -3.29 18.86
CA ALA A 27 3.69 -3.82 19.68
C ALA A 27 4.91 -2.88 19.70
N ILE A 28 5.18 -2.21 18.57
CA ILE A 28 6.25 -1.23 18.48
C ILE A 28 5.92 0.05 19.25
N GLU A 29 4.68 0.51 19.18
CA GLU A 29 4.19 1.63 19.99
C GLU A 29 4.36 1.35 21.50
N ASP A 30 3.97 0.17 21.97
CA ASP A 30 4.14 -0.23 23.38
C ASP A 30 5.62 -0.20 23.83
N VAL A 31 6.51 -0.65 22.96
CA VAL A 31 7.97 -0.66 23.21
C VAL A 31 8.52 0.77 23.24
N LEU A 32 8.12 1.62 22.30
CA LEU A 32 8.52 3.04 22.25
C LEU A 32 8.01 3.80 23.47
N ASN A 33 6.77 3.57 23.88
CA ASN A 33 6.19 4.17 25.09
C ASN A 33 6.96 3.79 26.37
N LYS A 34 7.56 2.59 26.40
CA LYS A 34 8.31 2.08 27.56
C LYS A 34 9.76 2.52 27.58
N TYR A 35 10.43 2.52 26.44
CA TYR A 35 11.89 2.71 26.36
C TYR A 35 12.32 4.03 25.69
N GLY A 36 11.39 4.77 25.09
CA GLY A 36 11.61 6.07 24.46
C GLY A 36 11.61 6.03 22.93
N ASP A 37 11.95 7.16 22.31
CA ASP A 37 11.78 7.40 20.87
C ASP A 37 12.75 6.64 19.95
N VAL A 38 13.75 5.95 20.51
CA VAL A 38 14.75 5.18 19.77
C VAL A 38 14.99 3.84 20.46
N VAL A 39 14.59 2.74 19.83
CA VAL A 39 14.68 1.40 20.44
C VAL A 39 15.20 0.36 19.44
N CYS A 40 16.19 -0.42 19.90
CA CYS A 40 16.70 -1.57 19.18
C CYS A 40 15.79 -2.77 19.43
N ILE A 41 15.09 -3.23 18.40
CA ILE A 41 14.09 -4.32 18.49
C ILE A 41 14.66 -5.68 18.12
N ALA A 42 15.75 -5.71 17.34
CA ALA A 42 16.50 -6.90 16.98
C ALA A 42 17.97 -6.52 16.70
N PRO A 43 18.93 -7.46 16.64
CA PRO A 43 20.36 -7.16 16.52
C PRO A 43 20.77 -6.23 15.37
N ASN A 44 19.96 -6.12 14.31
CA ASN A 44 20.19 -5.24 13.16
C ASN A 44 18.97 -4.36 12.84
N GLU A 45 18.06 -4.15 13.79
CA GLU A 45 16.83 -3.40 13.59
C GLU A 45 16.62 -2.35 14.67
N LEU A 46 16.50 -1.11 14.22
CA LEU A 46 16.38 0.06 15.08
C LEU A 46 15.15 0.85 14.65
N VAL A 47 14.28 1.16 15.60
CA VAL A 47 13.09 1.97 15.38
C VAL A 47 13.37 3.39 15.85
N PHE A 48 13.03 4.37 15.01
CA PHE A 48 13.15 5.79 15.31
C PHE A 48 11.80 6.47 15.18
N VAL A 49 11.38 7.19 16.22
CA VAL A 49 10.20 8.08 16.18
C VAL A 49 10.62 9.48 16.61
N THR A 50 11.52 10.07 15.81
CA THR A 50 11.96 11.46 16.01
C THR A 50 11.76 12.27 14.74
N PRO A 51 11.45 13.59 14.83
CA PRO A 51 11.29 14.44 13.65
C PRO A 51 12.54 14.47 12.75
N ARG A 52 13.72 14.37 13.37
CA ARG A 52 15.01 14.36 12.68
C ARG A 52 15.24 13.08 11.87
N ALA A 53 14.76 11.94 12.35
CA ALA A 53 14.93 10.66 11.66
C ALA A 53 14.33 10.67 10.24
N LEU A 54 13.24 11.40 10.01
CA LEU A 54 12.67 11.51 8.66
C LEU A 54 13.67 12.11 7.66
N ALA A 55 14.33 13.20 8.03
CA ALA A 55 15.32 13.85 7.19
C ALA A 55 16.61 13.00 7.07
N ASP A 56 17.03 12.35 8.16
CA ASP A 56 18.24 11.55 8.19
C ASP A 56 18.08 10.20 7.45
N LEU A 57 16.86 9.63 7.38
CA LEU A 57 16.59 8.35 6.71
C LEU A 57 16.12 8.52 5.26
N TYR A 58 15.25 9.50 5.00
CA TYR A 58 14.61 9.70 3.68
C TYR A 58 15.13 10.93 2.94
N GLY A 59 16.02 11.73 3.55
CA GLY A 59 16.62 12.88 2.90
C GLY A 59 17.53 12.50 1.73
N THR A 60 17.68 13.40 0.78
CA THR A 60 18.59 13.21 -0.35
C THR A 60 20.03 13.25 0.15
N HIS A 61 20.66 12.08 0.26
CA HIS A 61 22.05 11.98 0.69
C HIS A 61 23.04 12.42 -0.40
N ASN A 62 24.23 12.79 0.05
CA ASN A 62 25.34 13.25 -0.79
C ASN A 62 25.63 12.28 -1.95
N LYS A 63 25.83 12.83 -3.15
CA LYS A 63 26.21 12.09 -4.37
C LYS A 63 25.16 11.09 -4.88
N ASN A 64 23.89 11.28 -4.55
CA ASN A 64 22.78 10.47 -5.06
C ASN A 64 22.79 8.99 -4.64
N LEU A 65 23.47 8.66 -3.55
CA LEU A 65 23.50 7.32 -2.95
C LEU A 65 22.52 7.27 -1.79
N GLU A 66 21.53 6.38 -1.83
CA GLU A 66 20.67 6.11 -0.67
C GLU A 66 21.50 5.43 0.43
N LEU A 67 21.59 6.03 1.62
CA LEU A 67 22.34 5.44 2.75
C LEU A 67 21.60 4.25 3.37
N PHE A 68 20.26 4.25 3.27
CA PHE A 68 19.38 3.23 3.81
C PHE A 68 18.57 2.60 2.68
N PRO A 69 19.18 1.71 1.86
CA PRO A 69 18.44 0.99 0.82
C PRO A 69 17.37 0.10 1.46
N LYS A 70 16.27 -0.11 0.73
CA LYS A 70 15.19 -1.00 1.16
C LYS A 70 15.73 -2.40 1.44
N THR A 71 15.30 -3.00 2.54
CA THR A 71 15.64 -4.38 2.90
C THR A 71 14.86 -5.38 2.05
N GLN A 72 15.46 -6.52 1.74
CA GLN A 72 14.81 -7.61 1.01
C GLN A 72 13.67 -8.30 1.77
N ILE A 73 13.54 -8.03 3.08
CA ILE A 73 12.48 -8.59 3.95
C ILE A 73 11.08 -8.28 3.41
N ASN A 74 10.93 -7.14 2.73
CA ASN A 74 9.66 -6.71 2.17
C ASN A 74 9.51 -7.06 0.68
N ASN A 75 10.38 -7.86 0.06
CA ASN A 75 10.17 -8.23 -1.35
C ASN A 75 9.05 -9.26 -1.47
N HIS A 76 7.83 -8.78 -1.67
CA HIS A 76 6.65 -9.63 -1.90
C HIS A 76 6.41 -9.89 -3.41
N GLY A 77 7.30 -9.40 -4.28
CA GLY A 77 7.24 -9.64 -5.72
C GLY A 77 7.80 -11.02 -6.07
N ASN A 78 6.97 -11.86 -6.68
CA ASN A 78 7.37 -13.19 -7.19
C ASN A 78 8.20 -13.12 -8.49
N ASP A 79 8.60 -11.93 -8.95
CA ASP A 79 9.42 -11.70 -10.14
C ASP A 79 10.83 -11.21 -9.78
N LYS A 80 11.76 -11.26 -10.75
CA LYS A 80 13.18 -10.91 -10.53
C LYS A 80 13.40 -9.48 -10.01
N HIS A 81 12.42 -8.59 -10.10
CA HIS A 81 12.56 -7.16 -9.81
C HIS A 81 11.46 -6.55 -8.94
N GLY A 82 10.40 -7.27 -8.60
CA GLY A 82 9.37 -6.85 -7.64
C GLY A 82 8.53 -5.63 -8.06
N GLY A 83 8.71 -5.10 -9.27
CA GLY A 83 8.17 -3.79 -9.66
C GLY A 83 8.76 -2.61 -8.84
N ILE A 84 8.31 -1.39 -9.15
CA ILE A 84 8.86 -0.17 -8.52
C ILE A 84 8.70 -0.13 -6.99
N ILE A 85 7.66 -0.77 -6.45
CA ILE A 85 7.38 -0.77 -5.01
C ILE A 85 8.44 -1.56 -4.25
N TRP A 86 8.86 -2.71 -4.79
CA TRP A 86 9.77 -3.66 -4.13
C TRP A 86 11.22 -3.61 -4.63
N GLU A 87 11.52 -2.81 -5.67
CA GLU A 87 12.90 -2.63 -6.15
C GLU A 87 13.80 -2.04 -5.05
N TRP A 88 14.84 -2.81 -4.68
CA TRP A 88 15.79 -2.45 -3.62
C TRP A 88 17.02 -1.73 -4.15
N ASP A 89 17.32 -1.85 -5.45
CA ASP A 89 18.46 -1.18 -6.07
C ASP A 89 18.09 0.29 -6.35
N PRO A 90 18.72 1.26 -5.67
CA PRO A 90 18.39 2.67 -5.82
C PRO A 90 18.56 3.18 -7.26
N VAL A 91 19.51 2.62 -8.01
CA VAL A 91 19.79 3.03 -9.40
C VAL A 91 18.66 2.57 -10.31
N ARG A 92 18.27 1.31 -10.18
CA ARG A 92 17.16 0.73 -10.94
C ARG A 92 15.83 1.35 -10.56
N HIS A 93 15.57 1.53 -9.26
CA HIS A 93 14.38 2.19 -8.75
C HIS A 93 14.23 3.59 -9.37
N ARG A 94 15.31 4.38 -9.40
CA ARG A 94 15.31 5.72 -10.03
C ARG A 94 15.04 5.64 -11.53
N GLN A 95 15.61 4.67 -12.23
CA GLN A 95 15.38 4.49 -13.67
C GLN A 95 13.89 4.20 -13.96
N VAL A 96 13.27 3.27 -13.23
CA VAL A 96 11.85 2.95 -13.39
C VAL A 96 10.98 4.14 -12.97
N ALA A 97 11.27 4.79 -11.84
CA ALA A 97 10.55 5.97 -11.39
C ALA A 97 10.58 7.10 -12.43
N LYS A 98 11.74 7.32 -13.08
CA LYS A 98 11.88 8.31 -14.15
C LYS A 98 11.02 7.98 -15.37
N GLN A 99 10.89 6.70 -15.71
CA GLN A 99 10.03 6.25 -16.82
C GLN A 99 8.53 6.43 -16.49
N LEU A 100 8.12 6.24 -15.23
CA LEU A 100 6.73 6.39 -14.80
C LEU A 100 6.32 7.85 -14.51
N SER A 101 7.27 8.70 -14.10
CA SER A 101 7.01 10.09 -13.67
C SER A 101 6.12 10.92 -14.62
N PRO A 102 6.25 10.86 -15.96
CA PRO A 102 5.39 11.63 -16.87
C PRO A 102 3.88 11.32 -16.72
N ALA A 103 3.53 10.07 -16.40
CA ALA A 103 2.14 9.64 -16.18
C ALA A 103 1.51 10.29 -14.94
N PHE A 104 2.35 10.73 -13.99
CA PHE A 104 1.94 11.42 -12.75
C PHE A 104 2.21 12.93 -12.81
N SER A 105 2.47 13.49 -14.00
CA SER A 105 2.62 14.94 -14.16
C SER A 105 1.30 15.68 -13.92
N GLY A 106 1.34 16.94 -13.49
CA GLY A 106 0.14 17.74 -13.27
C GLY A 106 -0.78 17.84 -14.50
N ARG A 107 -0.20 17.84 -15.71
CA ARG A 107 -0.97 17.78 -16.97
C ARG A 107 -1.68 16.44 -17.16
N ALA A 108 -0.98 15.33 -16.89
CA ALA A 108 -1.57 13.99 -16.99
C ALA A 108 -2.68 13.79 -15.95
N LEU A 109 -2.46 14.23 -14.71
CA LEU A 109 -3.47 14.20 -13.66
C LEU A 109 -4.72 15.01 -14.04
N LYS A 110 -4.54 16.23 -14.56
CA LYS A 110 -5.67 17.04 -15.04
C LYS A 110 -6.42 16.40 -16.19
N ALA A 111 -5.73 15.71 -17.10
CA ALA A 111 -6.38 14.96 -18.16
C ALA A 111 -7.20 13.76 -17.66
N LYS A 112 -6.88 13.22 -16.48
CA LYS A 112 -7.61 12.10 -15.85
C LYS A 112 -8.72 12.55 -14.90
N GLU A 113 -8.84 13.85 -14.62
CA GLU A 113 -9.89 14.41 -13.77
C GLU A 113 -11.32 13.98 -14.18
N PRO A 114 -11.71 13.98 -15.47
CA PRO A 114 -13.07 13.55 -15.86
C PRO A 114 -13.38 12.10 -15.50
N ILE A 115 -12.38 11.22 -15.55
CA ILE A 115 -12.52 9.80 -15.19
C ILE A 115 -12.76 9.67 -13.69
N LEU A 116 -12.04 10.45 -12.88
CA LEU A 116 -12.25 10.45 -11.42
C LEU A 116 -13.66 10.93 -11.06
N HIS A 117 -14.13 12.04 -11.65
CA HIS A 117 -15.48 12.55 -11.41
C HIS A 117 -16.54 11.50 -11.74
N LYS A 118 -16.44 10.81 -12.89
CA LYS A 118 -17.36 9.72 -13.26
C LYS A 118 -17.52 8.68 -12.15
N TYR A 119 -16.42 8.21 -11.55
CA TYR A 119 -16.49 7.19 -10.50
C TYR A 119 -16.91 7.74 -9.14
N ILE A 120 -16.52 8.97 -8.81
CA ILE A 120 -16.94 9.65 -7.58
C ILE A 120 -18.45 9.92 -7.61
N ASP A 121 -18.97 10.43 -8.72
CA ASP A 121 -20.40 10.68 -8.91
C ASP A 121 -21.18 9.37 -8.78
N LEU A 122 -20.72 8.29 -9.44
CA LEU A 122 -21.33 6.97 -9.32
C LEU A 122 -21.30 6.46 -7.87
N PHE A 123 -20.18 6.61 -7.17
CA PHE A 123 -20.08 6.24 -5.77
C PHE A 123 -21.08 7.01 -4.90
N VAL A 124 -21.17 8.33 -5.08
CA VAL A 124 -22.10 9.19 -4.34
C VAL A 124 -23.55 8.78 -4.60
N ASP A 125 -23.92 8.49 -5.84
CA ASP A 125 -25.28 8.06 -6.17
C ASP A 125 -25.60 6.71 -5.51
N ARG A 126 -24.68 5.75 -5.53
CA ARG A 126 -24.86 4.48 -4.82
C ARG A 126 -24.97 4.65 -3.30
N MET A 127 -24.21 5.58 -2.74
CA MET A 127 -24.30 5.88 -1.30
C MET A 127 -25.64 6.52 -0.93
N LYS A 128 -26.28 7.28 -1.83
CA LYS A 128 -27.65 7.78 -1.61
C LYS A 128 -28.67 6.65 -1.65
N ASP A 129 -28.49 5.70 -2.57
CA ASP A 129 -29.42 4.56 -2.74
C ASP A 129 -29.38 3.62 -1.52
N PHE A 130 -28.18 3.19 -1.13
CA PHE A 130 -28.01 2.15 -0.11
C PHE A 130 -27.69 2.70 1.29
N GLY A 131 -27.15 3.91 1.40
CA GLY A 131 -26.71 4.47 2.68
C GLY A 131 -27.84 4.84 3.64
N GLY A 132 -29.06 5.01 3.13
CA GLY A 132 -30.26 5.27 3.93
C GLY A 132 -30.95 4.02 4.48
N GLU A 133 -30.50 2.82 4.10
CA GLU A 133 -31.10 1.58 4.55
C GLU A 133 -30.80 1.28 6.03
N ALA A 134 -31.70 0.57 6.71
CA ALA A 134 -31.58 0.27 8.15
C ALA A 134 -30.31 -0.53 8.51
N GLN A 135 -29.74 -1.25 7.54
CA GLN A 135 -28.53 -2.06 7.71
C GLN A 135 -27.25 -1.24 7.44
N GLY A 136 -27.39 -0.05 6.84
CA GLY A 136 -26.27 0.78 6.41
C GLY A 136 -25.37 0.11 5.36
N VAL A 137 -24.23 0.73 5.09
CA VAL A 137 -23.25 0.25 4.12
C VAL A 137 -21.85 0.16 4.73
N SER A 138 -21.11 -0.88 4.34
CA SER A 138 -19.70 -1.03 4.71
C SER A 138 -18.82 -0.10 3.87
N LEU A 139 -18.48 1.08 4.39
CA LEU A 139 -17.57 2.01 3.70
C LEU A 139 -16.25 1.39 3.22
N PRO A 140 -15.55 0.54 4.00
CA PRO A 140 -14.33 -0.11 3.51
C PRO A 140 -14.55 -0.93 2.24
N THR A 141 -15.68 -1.64 2.15
CA THR A 141 -16.03 -2.46 0.99
C THR A 141 -16.32 -1.58 -0.23
N TRP A 142 -17.13 -0.54 -0.06
CA TRP A 142 -17.49 0.38 -1.14
C TRP A 142 -16.29 1.19 -1.65
N LEU A 143 -15.42 1.66 -0.75
CA LEU A 143 -14.17 2.31 -1.11
C LEU A 143 -13.22 1.36 -1.84
N SER A 144 -13.17 0.08 -1.46
CA SER A 144 -12.37 -0.92 -2.18
C SER A 144 -12.85 -1.07 -3.63
N TRP A 145 -14.17 -1.11 -3.87
CA TRP A 145 -14.72 -1.14 -5.24
C TRP A 145 -14.39 0.11 -6.03
N LEU A 146 -14.52 1.28 -5.41
CA LEU A 146 -14.14 2.56 -6.02
C LEU A 146 -12.67 2.58 -6.43
N CYS A 147 -11.77 2.16 -5.54
CA CYS A 147 -10.34 2.12 -5.81
C CYS A 147 -9.99 1.16 -6.95
N VAL A 148 -10.64 0.00 -7.02
CA VAL A 148 -10.44 -0.97 -8.10
C VAL A 148 -10.87 -0.39 -9.45
N ASP A 149 -12.08 0.16 -9.54
CA ASP A 149 -12.60 0.75 -10.78
C ASP A 149 -11.73 1.92 -11.27
N ILE A 150 -11.38 2.85 -10.36
CA ILE A 150 -10.49 3.97 -10.69
C ILE A 150 -9.13 3.47 -11.17
N SER A 151 -8.51 2.53 -10.45
CA SER A 151 -7.17 2.06 -10.77
C SER A 151 -7.14 1.32 -12.11
N ALA A 152 -8.14 0.47 -12.38
CA ALA A 152 -8.25 -0.28 -13.62
C ALA A 152 -8.47 0.63 -14.83
N ASP A 153 -9.33 1.64 -14.71
CA ASP A 153 -9.58 2.58 -15.80
C ASP A 153 -8.38 3.50 -16.03
N MET A 154 -7.76 4.01 -14.95
CA MET A 154 -6.59 4.87 -15.06
C MET A 154 -5.37 4.16 -15.66
N ALA A 155 -5.13 2.91 -15.27
CA ALA A 155 -3.95 2.15 -15.69
C ALA A 155 -4.14 1.44 -17.04
N TYR A 156 -5.32 0.87 -17.28
CA TYR A 156 -5.57 -0.04 -18.41
C TYR A 156 -6.75 0.37 -19.30
N ASN A 157 -7.41 1.50 -19.00
CA ASN A 157 -8.65 1.94 -19.66
C ASN A 157 -9.70 0.82 -19.62
N TRP A 158 -9.82 0.19 -18.45
CA TRP A 158 -10.68 -0.94 -18.20
C TRP A 158 -11.76 -0.63 -17.16
N GLU A 159 -13.02 -0.66 -17.60
CA GLU A 159 -14.19 -0.60 -16.72
C GLU A 159 -14.47 -1.98 -16.09
N MET A 160 -14.12 -2.15 -14.82
CA MET A 160 -14.42 -3.36 -14.05
C MET A 160 -15.87 -3.40 -13.54
N ASN A 161 -16.51 -2.23 -13.42
CA ASN A 161 -17.88 -2.04 -12.98
C ASN A 161 -18.15 -2.58 -11.57
N ALA A 162 -17.13 -2.59 -10.71
CA ALA A 162 -17.23 -3.11 -9.35
C ALA A 162 -18.24 -2.32 -8.51
N LEU A 163 -18.25 -0.99 -8.66
CA LEU A 163 -19.23 -0.10 -8.02
C LEU A 163 -20.65 -0.29 -8.57
N GLN A 164 -20.79 -0.58 -9.86
CA GLN A 164 -22.10 -0.72 -10.49
C GLN A 164 -22.81 -2.00 -10.02
N TYR A 165 -22.06 -3.08 -9.88
CA TYR A 165 -22.60 -4.39 -9.53
C TYR A 165 -22.44 -4.74 -8.05
N SER A 166 -21.85 -3.85 -7.25
CA SER A 166 -21.56 -4.08 -5.82
C SER A 166 -20.79 -5.38 -5.58
N LYS A 167 -19.84 -5.68 -6.47
CA LYS A 167 -19.00 -6.88 -6.40
C LYS A 167 -17.71 -6.65 -7.16
N VAL A 168 -16.59 -7.17 -6.64
CA VAL A 168 -15.37 -7.28 -7.44
C VAL A 168 -15.51 -8.56 -8.27
N SER A 169 -15.48 -8.42 -9.58
CA SER A 169 -15.25 -9.54 -10.50
C SER A 169 -13.78 -9.96 -10.39
N ASP A 170 -13.51 -11.25 -10.27
CA ASP A 170 -12.13 -11.74 -10.20
C ASP A 170 -11.30 -11.22 -11.37
N ILE A 171 -10.29 -10.40 -11.05
CA ILE A 171 -9.41 -9.76 -12.05
C ILE A 171 -8.74 -10.83 -12.92
N HIS A 172 -8.39 -11.97 -12.30
CA HIS A 172 -7.82 -13.11 -12.99
C HIS A 172 -8.78 -13.73 -14.01
N PHE A 173 -10.04 -13.91 -13.62
CA PHE A 173 -11.10 -14.47 -14.46
C PHE A 173 -11.42 -13.57 -15.67
N LEU A 174 -11.34 -12.26 -15.49
CA LEU A 174 -11.64 -11.33 -16.56
C LEU A 174 -10.49 -11.15 -17.58
N LEU A 175 -9.24 -11.30 -17.16
CA LEU A 175 -8.07 -11.26 -18.06
C LEU A 175 -8.06 -12.48 -19.02
N GLU A 176 -8.45 -13.65 -18.54
CA GLU A 176 -8.53 -14.88 -19.34
C GLU A 176 -9.61 -14.81 -20.43
N ARG A 177 -10.71 -14.09 -20.18
CA ARG A 177 -11.85 -13.98 -21.10
C ARG A 177 -11.59 -13.08 -22.32
N ARG A 178 -10.54 -12.25 -22.29
CA ARG A 178 -10.19 -11.31 -23.37
C ARG A 178 -8.98 -11.76 -24.21
N LEU A 179 -8.21 -12.72 -23.71
CA LEU A 179 -7.08 -13.33 -24.43
C LEU A 179 -7.50 -14.51 -25.31
N ASN A 180 -8.79 -14.85 -25.32
CA ASN A 180 -9.46 -15.78 -26.25
C ASN A 180 -10.49 -15.01 -27.08
#